data_AF-A0AAW2U3S4-F1
#
_entry.id   AF-A0AAW2U3S4-F1
#
_cell.length_a   1.000
_cell.length_b   1.000
_cell.length_c   1.000
_cell.angle_alpha   90.00
_cell.angle_beta   90.00
_cell.angle_gamma   90.00
#
_symmetry.space_group_name_H-M   'P 1'
#
loop_
_entity.id
_entity.type
_entity.pdbx_description
1 polymer ?
#
loop_
_entity_poly.entity_id
_entity_poly.type
_entity_poly.pdbx_seq_one_letter_code
_entity_poly.pdbx_strand_id
1 'polypeptide(L)'
;MIEIANQHQGKDEPVLDYINNWRNLSLNYKDTLSEISTVELCIQGMHWELCYILQAIKSKTFEELATRAHRIEMSFNCKEDECLVDASEDDGDDDDATP
;
A
#
# COMPACT_ATOMS: atom_id res chain seq x y z
N MET A 1 -20.12 -9.88 -10.45
CA MET A 1 -19.30 -9.79 -9.21
C MET A 1 -18.07 -10.72 -9.19
N ILE A 2 -17.89 -11.65 -10.14
CA ILE A 2 -16.74 -12.58 -10.17
C ILE A 2 -15.49 -11.98 -10.84
N GLU A 3 -15.63 -10.97 -11.69
CA GLU A 3 -14.52 -10.44 -12.51
C GLU A 3 -13.45 -9.71 -11.67
N ILE A 4 -13.87 -8.93 -10.67
CA ILE A 4 -12.96 -8.24 -9.76
C ILE A 4 -12.19 -9.22 -8.86
N ALA A 5 -12.83 -10.29 -8.38
CA ALA A 5 -12.21 -11.28 -7.49
C ALA A 5 -11.17 -12.18 -8.17
N ASN A 6 -11.05 -12.14 -9.51
CA ASN A 6 -10.00 -12.85 -10.25
C ASN A 6 -8.75 -11.99 -10.52
N GLN A 7 -8.77 -10.72 -10.11
CA GLN A 7 -7.58 -9.87 -10.13
C GLN A 7 -6.64 -10.34 -9.03
N HIS A 8 -5.48 -10.83 -9.44
CA HIS A 8 -4.39 -11.17 -8.54
C HIS A 8 -3.24 -10.21 -8.78
N GLN A 9 -2.52 -9.89 -7.71
CA GLN A 9 -1.30 -9.10 -7.80
C GLN A 9 -0.31 -9.80 -8.73
N GLY A 10 0.19 -9.06 -9.73
CA GLY A 10 1.22 -9.56 -10.64
C GLY A 10 2.52 -9.90 -9.90
N LYS A 11 3.33 -10.81 -10.45
CA LYS A 11 4.61 -11.24 -9.85
C LYS A 11 5.63 -10.11 -9.67
N ASP A 12 5.50 -9.05 -10.46
CA ASP A 12 6.38 -7.87 -10.47
C ASP A 12 5.58 -6.57 -10.24
N GLU A 13 4.28 -6.70 -9.93
CA GLU A 13 3.42 -5.55 -9.71
C GLU A 13 3.56 -5.08 -8.26
N PRO A 14 3.98 -3.82 -8.02
CA PRO A 14 4.08 -3.30 -6.66
C PRO A 14 2.69 -3.23 -6.01
N VAL A 15 2.62 -3.52 -4.71
CA VAL A 15 1.33 -3.64 -4.01
C VAL A 15 0.51 -2.35 -4.05
N LEU A 16 1.16 -1.20 -4.15
CA LEU A 16 0.50 0.10 -4.26
C LEU A 16 -0.22 0.26 -5.61
N ASP A 17 0.37 -0.17 -6.72
CA ASP A 17 -0.29 -0.14 -8.03
C ASP A 17 -1.48 -1.07 -8.06
N TYR A 18 -1.32 -2.28 -7.53
CA TYR A 18 -2.42 -3.24 -7.37
C TYR A 18 -3.59 -2.65 -6.56
N ILE A 19 -3.31 -2.04 -5.40
CA ILE A 19 -4.35 -1.41 -4.56
C ILE A 19 -5.03 -0.24 -5.27
N ASN A 20 -4.27 0.60 -5.99
CA ASN A 20 -4.83 1.70 -6.75
C ASN A 20 -5.72 1.22 -7.89
N ASN A 21 -5.31 0.16 -8.60
CA ASN A 21 -6.13 -0.47 -9.63
C ASN A 21 -7.43 -1.03 -9.03
N TRP A 22 -7.34 -1.70 -7.88
CA TRP A 22 -8.51 -2.18 -7.14
C TRP A 22 -9.44 -1.08 -6.69
N ARG A 23 -8.90 0.04 -6.21
CA ARG A 23 -9.69 1.22 -5.85
C ARG A 23 -10.46 1.73 -7.07
N ASN A 24 -9.81 1.84 -8.22
CA ASN A 24 -10.44 2.30 -9.46
C ASN A 24 -11.49 1.31 -10.00
N LEU A 25 -11.20 0.01 -9.94
CA LEU A 25 -12.17 -1.04 -10.26
C LEU A 25 -13.38 -0.96 -9.33
N SER A 26 -13.17 -0.81 -8.02
CA SER A 26 -14.28 -0.72 -7.05
C SER A 26 -15.22 0.44 -7.29
N LEU A 27 -14.70 1.57 -7.79
CA LEU A 27 -15.51 2.75 -8.12
C LEU A 27 -16.50 2.44 -9.25
N ASN A 28 -16.13 1.56 -10.19
CA ASN A 28 -17.02 1.10 -11.26
C ASN A 28 -18.12 0.16 -10.75
N TYR A 29 -17.95 -0.47 -9.59
CA TYR A 29 -18.91 -1.41 -8.98
C TYR A 29 -19.45 -0.93 -7.62
N LYS A 30 -19.38 0.38 -7.36
CA LYS A 30 -19.67 1.01 -6.06
C LYS A 30 -21.10 0.76 -5.54
N ASP A 31 -22.06 0.52 -6.43
CA ASP A 31 -23.44 0.21 -6.07
C ASP A 31 -23.64 -1.25 -5.58
N THR A 32 -22.64 -2.11 -5.79
CA THR A 32 -22.79 -3.56 -5.55
C THR A 32 -21.96 -4.06 -4.37
N LEU A 33 -20.84 -3.41 -4.06
CA LEU A 33 -19.92 -3.83 -3.01
C LEU A 33 -19.67 -2.69 -2.01
N SER A 34 -19.72 -3.05 -0.72
CA SER A 34 -19.27 -2.15 0.35
C SER A 34 -17.75 -1.97 0.27
N GLU A 35 -17.24 -0.82 0.74
CA GLU A 35 -15.80 -0.56 0.84
C GLU A 35 -15.08 -1.67 1.61
N ILE A 36 -15.68 -2.16 2.71
CA ILE A 36 -15.13 -3.23 3.52
C ILE A 36 -15.01 -4.53 2.71
N SER A 37 -16.08 -4.95 2.03
CA SER A 37 -16.06 -6.16 1.20
C SER A 37 -15.05 -6.05 0.06
N THR A 38 -14.87 -4.85 -0.48
CA THR A 38 -13.89 -4.60 -1.53
C THR A 38 -12.46 -4.70 -1.00
N VAL A 39 -12.20 -4.17 0.19
CA VAL A 39 -10.91 -4.30 0.89
C VAL A 39 -10.61 -5.77 1.20
N GLU A 40 -11.58 -6.54 1.67
CA GLU A 40 -11.40 -7.99 1.93
C GLU A 40 -11.08 -8.76 0.65
N LEU A 41 -11.78 -8.48 -0.45
CA LEU A 41 -11.51 -9.10 -1.76
C LEU A 41 -10.13 -8.69 -2.31
N CYS A 42 -9.75 -7.43 -2.14
CA CYS A 42 -8.43 -6.93 -2.53
C CYS A 42 -7.32 -7.70 -1.80
N ILE A 43 -7.47 -7.90 -0.48
CA ILE A 43 -6.54 -8.70 0.34
C ILE A 43 -6.47 -10.14 -0.16
N GLN A 44 -7.57 -10.76 -0.60
CA GLN A 44 -7.55 -12.14 -1.10
C GLN A 44 -6.81 -12.33 -2.41
N GLY A 45 -6.76 -11.32 -3.28
CA GLY A 45 -6.02 -11.37 -4.55
C GLY A 45 -4.54 -10.96 -4.44
N MET A 46 -4.08 -10.48 -3.28
CA MET A 46 -2.66 -10.15 -3.08
C MET A 46 -1.77 -11.39 -3.02
N HIS A 47 -0.46 -11.17 -2.99
CA HIS A 47 0.49 -12.25 -2.71
C HIS A 47 0.22 -12.87 -1.33
N TRP A 48 0.17 -14.20 -1.25
CA TRP A 48 -0.26 -14.94 -0.06
C TRP A 48 0.45 -14.54 1.24
N GLU A 49 1.74 -14.20 1.18
CA GLU A 49 2.54 -13.67 2.30
C GLU A 49 2.00 -12.33 2.84
N LEU A 50 1.61 -11.42 1.94
CA LEU A 50 1.00 -10.14 2.29
C LEU A 50 -0.41 -10.37 2.85
N CYS A 51 -1.19 -11.24 2.22
CA CYS A 51 -2.56 -11.55 2.64
C CYS A 51 -2.62 -12.01 4.09
N TYR A 52 -1.72 -12.91 4.48
CA TYR A 52 -1.71 -13.52 5.82
C TYR A 52 -1.50 -12.46 6.91
N ILE A 53 -0.57 -11.53 6.67
CA ILE A 53 -0.25 -10.46 7.62
C ILE A 53 -1.34 -9.38 7.62
N LEU A 54 -1.89 -9.04 6.46
CA LEU A 54 -2.95 -8.04 6.34
C LEU A 54 -4.28 -8.50 6.95
N GLN A 55 -4.63 -9.79 6.79
CA GLN A 55 -5.80 -10.38 7.45
C GLN A 55 -5.69 -10.35 8.97
N ALA A 56 -4.49 -10.53 9.52
CA ALA A 56 -4.26 -10.45 10.96
C ALA A 56 -4.52 -9.04 11.53
N ILE A 57 -4.28 -8.00 10.72
CA ILE A 57 -4.38 -6.58 11.14
C ILE A 57 -5.80 -6.01 10.90
N LYS A 58 -6.65 -6.70 10.12
CA LYS A 58 -8.05 -6.33 9.82
C LYS A 58 -8.22 -4.86 9.37
N SER A 59 -7.62 -4.54 8.23
CA SER A 59 -7.83 -3.24 7.57
C SER A 59 -9.26 -3.09 7.07
N LYS A 60 -9.86 -1.92 7.32
CA LYS A 60 -11.25 -1.61 6.92
C LYS A 60 -11.35 -0.61 5.76
N THR A 61 -10.24 0.09 5.46
CA THR A 61 -10.17 1.12 4.42
C THR A 61 -8.98 0.86 3.51
N PHE A 62 -9.03 1.41 2.29
CA PHE A 62 -7.94 1.32 1.33
C PHE A 62 -6.66 2.03 1.79
N GLU A 63 -6.78 3.13 2.52
CA GLU A 63 -5.63 3.89 3.03
C GLU A 63 -4.85 3.06 4.08
N GLU A 64 -5.58 2.44 4.99
CA GLU A 64 -5.00 1.58 6.02
C GLU A 64 -4.38 0.34 5.38
N LEU A 65 -5.08 -0.25 4.39
CA LEU A 65 -4.56 -1.37 3.60
C LEU A 65 -3.25 -1.00 2.89
N ALA A 66 -3.21 0.14 2.18
CA ALA A 66 -2.03 0.59 1.41
C ALA A 66 -0.81 0.82 2.31
N THR A 67 -1.01 1.51 3.43
CA THR A 67 0.08 1.80 4.38
C THR A 67 0.65 0.50 4.96
N ARG A 68 -0.23 -0.43 5.35
CA ARG A 68 0.19 -1.71 5.93
C ARG A 68 0.86 -2.59 4.88
N ALA A 69 0.28 -2.68 3.69
CA ALA A 69 0.78 -3.49 2.59
C ALA A 69 2.18 -3.02 2.17
N HIS A 70 2.38 -1.71 2.01
CA HIS A 70 3.68 -1.14 1.68
C HIS A 70 4.75 -1.44 2.74
N ARG A 71 4.41 -1.30 4.03
CA ARG A 71 5.33 -1.63 5.12
C ARG A 71 5.76 -3.10 5.11
N ILE A 72 4.81 -4.00 4.83
CA ILE A 72 5.06 -5.44 4.79
C ILE A 72 5.88 -5.79 3.55
N GLU A 73 5.53 -5.25 2.39
CA GLU A 73 6.28 -5.38 1.13
C GLU A 73 7.72 -4.91 1.33
N MET A 74 7.93 -3.73 1.92
CA MET A 74 9.26 -3.26 2.35
C MET A 74 9.93 -4.27 3.28
N SER A 75 9.23 -4.85 4.27
CA SER A 75 9.84 -5.81 5.19
C SER A 75 10.30 -7.12 4.50
N PHE A 76 9.67 -7.50 3.38
CA PHE A 76 10.09 -8.62 2.54
C PHE A 76 11.24 -8.25 1.60
N ASN A 77 11.23 -7.03 1.05
CA ASN A 77 12.26 -6.48 0.15
C ASN A 77 13.49 -5.92 0.87
N CYS A 78 13.40 -5.56 2.16
CA CYS A 78 14.47 -5.04 3.03
C CYS A 78 15.54 -6.10 3.35
N LYS A 79 15.55 -7.24 2.66
CA LYS A 79 16.66 -8.19 2.70
C LYS A 79 17.81 -7.81 1.77
N GLU A 80 17.64 -6.83 0.88
CA GLU A 80 18.69 -6.52 -0.10
C GLU A 80 19.21 -5.09 -0.17
N ASP A 81 18.60 -4.05 0.40
CA ASP A 81 19.34 -2.79 0.48
C ASP A 81 18.86 -1.80 1.55
N GLU A 82 19.84 -0.97 1.91
CA GLU A 82 19.98 -0.05 3.02
C GLU A 82 18.75 0.84 3.32
N CYS A 83 18.43 0.96 4.60
CA CYS A 83 17.51 1.95 5.12
C CYS A 83 18.15 3.35 4.98
N LEU A 84 17.93 4.04 3.85
CA LEU A 84 18.17 5.47 3.76
C LEU A 84 16.91 6.20 4.18
N VAL A 85 16.84 6.47 5.49
CA VAL A 85 16.07 7.60 6.02
C VAL A 85 16.72 8.89 5.53
N ASP A 86 16.42 9.27 4.29
CA ASP A 86 16.79 10.60 3.80
C ASP A 86 15.71 11.61 4.24
N ALA A 87 15.98 12.20 5.41
CA ALA A 87 15.45 13.50 5.79
C ALA A 87 16.52 14.17 6.66
N SER A 88 17.65 14.51 6.05
CA SER A 88 18.66 15.40 6.62
C SER A 88 19.21 16.25 5.50
N GLU A 89 18.68 17.46 5.34
CA GLU A 89 19.40 18.69 4.97
C GLU A 89 18.40 19.86 5.15
N ASP A 90 18.57 20.74 6.13
CA ASP A 90 19.57 21.81 6.26
C ASP A 90 19.13 23.08 5.52
N ASP A 91 18.75 24.09 6.30
CA ASP A 91 18.75 25.49 5.87
C ASP A 91 19.46 26.27 6.97
N GLY A 92 20.80 26.19 6.96
CA GLY A 92 21.62 27.29 7.44
C GLY A 92 21.70 28.39 6.38
N ASP A 93 21.42 29.64 6.78
CA ASP A 93 22.37 30.76 6.74
C ASP A 93 21.68 32.05 7.23
N ASP A 94 22.30 32.78 8.17
CA ASP A 94 22.79 34.14 7.93
C ASP A 94 23.44 34.66 9.24
N ASP A 95 24.76 34.56 9.29
CA ASP A 95 25.63 35.32 10.18
C ASP A 95 26.01 36.59 9.41
N ASP A 96 25.49 37.76 9.78
CA ASP A 96 26.15 39.03 9.43
C ASP A 96 26.02 40.07 10.53
N ALA A 97 27.13 40.78 10.67
CA ALA A 97 27.58 41.41 11.88
C ALA A 97 27.35 42.92 11.86
N THR A 98 26.94 43.45 13.01
CA THR A 98 27.28 44.80 13.53
C THR A 98 26.65 46.02 12.82
N PRO A 99 26.60 47.19 13.48
CA PRO A 99 27.77 47.99 13.90
C PRO A 99 27.91 48.28 15.39
#